data_AF-A0A7R9HAH6-F1
#
_entry.id   AF-A0A7R9HAH6-F1
#
_cell.length_a   1.000
_cell.length_b   1.000
_cell.length_c   1.000
_cell.angle_alpha   90.00
_cell.angle_beta   90.00
_cell.angle_gamma   90.00
#
_symmetry.space_group_name_H-M   'P 1'
#
loop_
_entity.id
_entity.type
_entity.pdbx_description
1 polymer ?
#
loop_
_entity_poly.entity_id
_entity_poly.type
_entity_poly.pdbx_seq_one_letter_code
_entity_poly.pdbx_strand_id
1 'polypeptide(L)'
;MKLLKNAYFCIDWVGDWGGDVSGGLPLEHQLTEGPPGWIPLAGIALLTIGALVQAKVSEAVNFLEGKVSVAPILLIVVGSIVFIISFYGCCGAIRESSCMVTTFSIFLMVILTLEIVIAVLAFVYRDVLTDDLQTSLKESVDNYHNNSTAKAEMDSLQISFQCCGANGPTDYDVTRLPPSCCTANDGNPCLPITTDLNRLAFQTGCVQALKDYVQHYGAVIGGVALGVGVVMLIGIISGLCLASSIRNESRREGVLTLIHRGGVKQAGSLPDCRVICRVKLSRTNNFPDSLLGSTF
;
A
#
# COMPACT_ATOMS: atom_id res chain seq x y z
N MET A 1 2.67 1.85 31.56
CA MET A 1 2.57 0.40 31.29
C MET A 1 1.14 -0.08 30.93
N LYS A 2 0.07 0.28 31.67
CA LYS A 2 -1.32 -0.08 31.27
C LYS A 2 -1.78 0.51 29.92
N LEU A 3 -1.34 1.72 29.58
CA LEU A 3 -1.67 2.36 28.30
C LEU A 3 -0.94 1.73 27.10
N LEU A 4 0.26 1.17 27.32
CA LEU A 4 1.00 0.43 26.27
C LEU A 4 0.32 -0.89 25.92
N LYS A 5 -0.29 -1.59 26.90
CA LYS A 5 -1.08 -2.80 26.64
C LYS A 5 -2.34 -2.52 25.81
N ASN A 6 -3.00 -1.39 26.01
CA ASN A 6 -4.19 -1.01 25.24
C ASN A 6 -3.85 -0.59 23.80
N ALA A 7 -2.67 0.01 23.57
CA ALA A 7 -2.20 0.33 22.23
C ALA A 7 -1.75 -0.93 21.46
N TYR A 8 -1.13 -1.89 22.16
CA TYR A 8 -0.77 -3.20 21.60
C TYR A 8 -2.01 -3.95 21.10
N PHE A 9 -3.11 -3.89 21.84
CA PHE A 9 -4.38 -4.51 21.47
C PHE A 9 -4.98 -3.98 20.15
N CYS A 10 -4.69 -2.74 19.75
CA CYS A 10 -5.12 -2.21 18.45
C CYS A 10 -4.24 -2.67 17.28
N ILE A 11 -2.97 -2.99 17.54
CA ILE A 11 -2.02 -3.48 16.52
C ILE A 11 -2.28 -4.96 16.25
N ASP A 12 -2.59 -5.76 17.29
CA ASP A 12 -2.99 -7.16 17.14
C ASP A 12 -4.27 -7.32 16.29
N TRP A 13 -5.17 -6.33 16.30
CA TRP A 13 -6.39 -6.34 15.48
C TRP A 13 -6.12 -6.26 13.97
N VAL A 14 -4.97 -5.72 13.55
CA VAL A 14 -4.58 -5.66 12.11
C VAL A 14 -4.04 -7.02 11.64
N GLY A 15 -3.48 -7.84 12.54
CA GLY A 15 -3.00 -9.18 12.21
C GLY A 15 -4.12 -10.18 11.90
N ASP A 16 -5.34 -9.92 12.37
CA ASP A 16 -6.50 -10.82 12.25
C ASP A 16 -7.31 -10.61 10.95
N TRP A 17 -6.96 -9.60 10.11
CA TRP A 17 -7.62 -9.34 8.83
C TRP A 17 -7.14 -10.24 7.67
N GLY A 18 -6.18 -11.12 7.92
CA GLY A 18 -5.84 -12.23 7.03
C GLY A 18 -6.84 -13.36 7.19
N GLY A 19 -8.05 -13.19 6.67
CA GLY A 19 -9.05 -14.26 6.64
C GLY A 19 -8.46 -15.53 6.02
N ASP A 20 -8.73 -16.66 6.67
CA ASP A 20 -8.37 -18.03 6.30
C ASP A 20 -8.34 -18.27 4.78
N VAL A 21 -7.16 -18.19 4.16
CA VAL A 21 -6.84 -18.99 2.97
C VAL A 21 -6.28 -20.31 3.51
N SER A 22 -7.16 -21.08 4.15
CA SER A 22 -6.85 -22.41 4.68
C SER A 22 -6.62 -23.38 3.52
N GLY A 23 -5.34 -23.68 3.28
CA GLY A 23 -4.87 -24.63 2.27
C GLY A 23 -3.54 -25.30 2.68
N GLY A 24 -3.44 -25.73 3.94
CA GLY A 24 -2.56 -26.82 4.37
C GLY A 24 -1.05 -26.62 4.29
N LEU A 25 -0.46 -25.88 5.24
CA LEU A 25 0.91 -26.11 5.70
C LEU A 25 0.99 -25.94 7.25
N PRO A 26 1.55 -26.90 8.01
CA PRO A 26 1.57 -26.86 9.47
C PRO A 26 2.73 -26.01 10.05
N LEU A 27 2.95 -24.81 9.51
CA LEU A 27 4.10 -23.95 9.87
C LEU A 27 3.72 -22.54 10.32
N GLU A 28 2.43 -22.25 10.55
CA GLU A 28 1.96 -20.89 10.90
C GLU A 28 1.99 -20.55 12.40
N HIS A 29 2.15 -21.52 13.30
CA HIS A 29 1.94 -21.27 14.73
C HIS A 29 3.13 -20.66 15.50
N GLN A 30 4.20 -20.23 14.83
CA GLN A 30 5.43 -19.71 15.50
C GLN A 30 5.76 -18.24 15.17
N LEU A 31 4.92 -17.53 14.40
CA LEU A 31 5.23 -16.15 13.94
C LEU A 31 4.55 -15.03 14.75
N THR A 32 3.59 -15.33 15.62
CA THR A 32 2.78 -14.32 16.33
C THR A 32 3.31 -13.90 17.70
N GLU A 33 4.39 -14.52 18.21
CA GLU A 33 5.00 -14.17 19.50
C GLU A 33 6.34 -13.41 19.35
N GLY A 34 6.71 -13.00 18.12
CA GLY A 34 7.97 -12.29 17.86
C GLY A 34 7.95 -10.81 18.27
N PRO A 35 9.10 -10.21 18.69
CA PRO A 35 9.19 -8.77 18.98
C PRO A 35 8.75 -7.92 17.76
N PRO A 36 8.32 -6.64 17.95
CA PRO A 36 7.65 -5.80 16.95
C PRO A 36 8.46 -5.39 15.68
N GLY A 37 9.48 -6.18 15.30
CA GLY A 37 10.39 -5.92 14.18
C GLY A 37 9.97 -6.52 12.83
N TRP A 38 8.89 -7.31 12.73
CA TRP A 38 8.52 -7.96 11.46
C TRP A 38 7.92 -7.00 10.42
N ILE A 39 7.24 -5.93 10.86
CA ILE A 39 6.62 -4.92 9.98
C ILE A 39 7.66 -4.20 9.09
N PRO A 40 8.79 -3.67 9.62
CA PRO A 40 9.81 -3.07 8.78
C PRO A 40 10.53 -4.09 7.89
N LEU A 41 10.64 -5.35 8.31
CA LEU A 41 11.19 -6.42 7.47
C LEU A 41 10.27 -6.72 6.27
N ALA A 42 8.96 -6.71 6.46
CA ALA A 42 7.98 -6.84 5.39
C ALA A 42 8.07 -5.66 4.39
N GLY A 43 8.24 -4.43 4.88
CA GLY A 43 8.44 -3.25 4.03
C GLY A 43 9.73 -3.32 3.18
N ILE A 44 10.83 -3.78 3.77
CA ILE A 44 12.09 -3.99 3.04
C ILE A 44 11.94 -5.11 2.01
N ALA A 45 11.28 -6.22 2.35
CA ALA A 45 11.01 -7.31 1.42
C ALA A 45 10.15 -6.85 0.23
N LEU A 46 9.13 -6.02 0.44
CA LEU A 46 8.32 -5.47 -0.64
C LEU A 46 9.12 -4.52 -1.55
N LEU A 47 10.02 -3.70 -0.97
CA LEU A 47 10.91 -2.83 -1.75
C LEU A 47 11.92 -3.62 -2.58
N THR A 48 12.50 -4.68 -2.02
CA THR A 48 13.44 -5.54 -2.75
C THR A 48 12.72 -6.31 -3.84
N ILE A 49 11.53 -6.86 -3.59
CA ILE A 49 10.71 -7.53 -4.62
C ILE A 49 10.33 -6.53 -5.73
N GLY A 50 9.86 -5.33 -5.39
CA GLY A 50 9.51 -4.30 -6.37
C GLY A 50 10.70 -3.87 -7.24
N ALA A 51 11.87 -3.65 -6.62
CA ALA A 51 13.10 -3.32 -7.33
C ALA A 51 13.60 -4.47 -8.22
N LEU A 52 13.47 -5.72 -7.77
CA LEU A 52 13.84 -6.90 -8.57
C LEU A 52 12.92 -7.08 -9.77
N VAL A 53 11.61 -6.92 -9.59
CA VAL A 53 10.63 -6.94 -10.69
C VAL A 53 10.94 -5.81 -11.68
N GLN A 54 11.19 -4.59 -11.20
CA GLN A 54 11.54 -3.47 -12.08
C GLN A 54 12.86 -3.70 -12.81
N ALA A 55 13.89 -4.27 -12.16
CA ALA A 55 15.16 -4.57 -12.80
C ALA A 55 14.98 -5.58 -13.96
N LYS A 56 14.24 -6.66 -13.72
CA LYS A 56 13.92 -7.66 -14.74
C LYS A 56 13.05 -7.12 -15.87
N VAL A 57 12.07 -6.28 -15.53
CA VAL A 57 11.25 -5.58 -16.51
C VAL A 57 12.13 -4.63 -17.32
N SER A 58 12.99 -3.82 -16.69
CA SER A 58 13.85 -2.84 -17.36
C SER A 58 14.82 -3.47 -18.37
N GLU A 59 15.43 -4.62 -18.05
CA GLU A 59 16.25 -5.36 -19.01
C GLU A 59 15.43 -5.84 -20.22
N ALA A 60 14.19 -6.27 -20.00
CA ALA A 60 13.28 -6.67 -21.08
C ALA A 60 12.79 -5.47 -21.92
N VAL A 61 12.49 -4.31 -21.31
CA VAL A 61 12.03 -3.10 -22.04
C VAL A 61 13.18 -2.37 -22.75
N ASN A 62 14.40 -2.45 -22.23
CA ASN A 62 15.57 -1.88 -22.90
C ASN A 62 15.94 -2.65 -24.18
N PHE A 63 15.45 -3.91 -24.32
CA PHE A 63 15.60 -4.73 -25.51
C PHE A 63 14.43 -4.58 -26.50
N LEU A 64 13.29 -4.03 -26.06
CA LEU A 64 12.05 -3.85 -26.82
C LEU A 64 11.57 -2.39 -26.69
N GLU A 65 11.96 -1.51 -27.62
CA GLU A 65 11.54 -0.10 -27.78
C GLU A 65 10.62 0.49 -26.68
N GLY A 66 11.20 0.75 -25.50
CA GLY A 66 11.05 2.02 -24.78
C GLY A 66 9.67 2.47 -24.29
N LYS A 67 8.80 1.60 -23.76
CA LYS A 67 7.66 2.04 -22.93
C LYS A 67 7.55 1.25 -21.62
N VAL A 68 7.81 1.92 -20.49
CA VAL A 68 7.71 1.32 -19.14
C VAL A 68 6.24 1.22 -18.73
N SER A 69 5.82 0.04 -18.25
CA SER A 69 4.46 -0.15 -17.72
C SER A 69 4.26 0.64 -16.42
N VAL A 70 3.05 1.18 -16.23
CA VAL A 70 2.70 2.02 -15.09
C VAL A 70 2.57 1.20 -13.79
N ALA A 71 2.18 -0.08 -13.89
CA ALA A 71 1.87 -0.90 -12.72
C ALA A 71 3.08 -1.17 -11.78
N PRO A 72 4.28 -1.55 -12.26
CA PRO A 72 5.45 -1.73 -11.39
C PRO A 72 5.92 -0.43 -10.71
N ILE A 73 5.80 0.71 -11.39
CA ILE A 73 6.18 2.02 -10.85
C ILE A 73 5.29 2.36 -9.65
N LEU A 74 3.98 2.14 -9.77
CA LEU A 74 3.03 2.37 -8.69
C LEU A 74 3.34 1.50 -7.47
N LEU A 75 3.69 0.23 -7.68
CA LEU A 75 4.05 -0.69 -6.59
C LEU A 75 5.24 -0.17 -5.78
N ILE A 76 6.28 0.35 -6.45
CA ILE A 76 7.47 0.90 -5.78
C ILE A 76 7.13 2.16 -4.98
N VAL A 77 6.34 3.07 -5.55
CA VAL A 77 5.94 4.31 -4.88
C VAL A 77 5.13 3.99 -3.63
N VAL A 78 4.13 3.11 -3.73
CA VAL A 78 3.29 2.68 -2.61
C VAL A 78 4.14 1.97 -1.55
N GLY A 79 5.01 1.03 -1.95
CA GLY A 79 5.91 0.32 -1.03
C GLY A 79 6.84 1.26 -0.27
N SER A 80 7.34 2.31 -0.93
CA SER A 80 8.21 3.32 -0.32
C SER A 80 7.47 4.11 0.78
N ILE A 81 6.22 4.50 0.51
CA ILE A 81 5.38 5.22 1.47
C ILE A 81 5.10 4.34 2.70
N VAL A 82 4.72 3.07 2.48
CA VAL A 82 4.46 2.10 3.56
C VAL A 82 5.71 1.87 4.42
N PHE A 83 6.88 1.75 3.79
CA PHE A 83 8.15 1.60 4.51
C PHE A 83 8.46 2.80 5.41
N ILE A 84 8.30 4.02 4.88
CA ILE A 84 8.54 5.26 5.63
C ILE A 84 7.59 5.34 6.85
N ILE A 85 6.29 5.09 6.65
CA ILE A 85 5.29 5.15 7.73
C ILE A 85 5.61 4.10 8.80
N SER A 86 5.95 2.88 8.39
CA SER A 86 6.31 1.77 9.28
C SER A 86 7.55 2.08 10.11
N PHE A 87 8.57 2.69 9.48
CA PHE A 87 9.79 3.12 10.17
C PHE A 87 9.49 4.16 11.25
N TYR A 88 8.68 5.17 10.95
CA TYR A 88 8.26 6.18 11.93
C TYR A 88 7.39 5.60 13.04
N GLY A 89 6.53 4.64 12.75
CA GLY A 89 5.72 3.94 13.75
C GLY A 89 6.60 3.16 14.75
N CYS A 90 7.52 2.33 14.24
CA CYS A 90 8.43 1.54 15.07
C CYS A 90 9.42 2.41 15.86
N CYS A 91 10.09 3.36 15.20
CA CYS A 91 11.01 4.27 15.87
C CYS A 91 10.31 5.19 16.88
N GLY A 92 9.06 5.58 16.60
CA GLY A 92 8.23 6.38 17.49
C GLY A 92 7.92 5.65 18.81
N ALA A 93 7.63 4.36 18.73
CA ALA A 93 7.41 3.52 19.91
C ALA A 93 8.69 3.30 20.73
N ILE A 94 9.82 3.02 20.08
CA ILE A 94 11.10 2.72 20.76
C ILE A 94 11.73 3.96 21.40
N ARG A 95 11.73 5.11 20.71
CA ARG A 95 12.45 6.31 21.17
C ARG A 95 11.65 7.17 22.16
N GLU A 96 10.40 6.82 22.46
CA GLU A 96 9.47 7.62 23.28
C GLU A 96 9.50 9.13 22.94
N SER A 97 9.70 9.46 21.66
CA SER A 97 9.90 10.84 21.21
C SER A 97 8.57 11.41 20.73
N SER A 98 8.10 12.47 21.40
CA SER A 98 6.86 13.16 21.00
C SER A 98 6.90 13.66 19.56
N CYS A 99 8.07 14.06 19.05
CA CYS A 99 8.24 14.56 17.70
C CYS A 99 7.92 13.46 16.66
N MET A 100 8.53 12.27 16.83
CA MET A 100 8.35 11.14 15.90
C MET A 100 6.92 10.61 15.89
N VAL A 101 6.27 10.54 17.06
CA VAL A 101 4.86 10.11 17.17
C VAL A 101 3.92 11.15 16.53
N THR A 102 4.25 12.44 16.66
CA THR A 102 3.48 13.52 16.03
C THR A 102 3.61 13.48 14.51
N THR A 103 4.81 13.27 13.97
CA THR A 103 5.00 13.16 12.51
C THR A 103 4.27 11.96 11.94
N PHE A 104 4.28 10.81 12.63
CA PHE A 104 3.48 9.64 12.23
C PHE A 104 1.98 9.98 12.14
N SER A 105 1.45 10.67 13.16
CA SER A 105 0.04 11.10 13.18
C SER A 105 -0.30 12.05 12.03
N ILE A 106 0.62 12.96 11.66
CA ILE A 106 0.46 13.87 10.52
C ILE A 106 0.40 13.10 9.19
N PHE A 107 1.28 12.10 8.99
CA PHE A 107 1.23 11.27 7.78
C PHE A 107 -0.09 10.52 7.66
N LEU A 108 -0.60 9.92 8.73
CA LEU A 108 -1.90 9.26 8.72
C LEU A 108 -3.05 10.22 8.40
N MET A 109 -3.02 11.45 8.93
CA MET A 109 -4.00 12.48 8.60
C MET A 109 -3.97 12.84 7.11
N VAL A 110 -2.78 13.01 6.52
CA VAL A 110 -2.64 13.30 5.09
C VAL A 110 -3.21 12.16 4.24
N ILE A 111 -2.88 10.92 4.59
CA ILE A 111 -3.38 9.75 3.84
C ILE A 111 -4.90 9.63 3.93
N LEU A 112 -5.48 9.83 5.13
CA LEU A 112 -6.93 9.84 5.31
C LEU A 112 -7.61 10.93 4.45
N THR A 113 -7.01 12.11 4.34
CA THR A 113 -7.57 13.16 3.46
C THR A 113 -7.49 12.78 1.98
N LEU A 114 -6.38 12.14 1.55
CA LEU A 114 -6.24 11.64 0.18
C LEU A 114 -7.27 10.54 -0.12
N GLU A 115 -7.50 9.64 0.83
CA GLU A 115 -8.51 8.58 0.71
C GLU A 115 -9.91 9.15 0.52
N ILE A 116 -10.29 10.17 1.32
CA ILE A 116 -11.58 10.86 1.17
C ILE A 116 -11.67 11.55 -0.19
N VAL A 117 -10.61 12.24 -0.64
CA VAL A 117 -10.58 12.90 -1.95
C VAL A 117 -10.74 11.88 -3.08
N ILE A 118 -10.00 10.78 -3.03
CA ILE A 118 -10.10 9.70 -4.03
C ILE A 118 -11.50 9.11 -4.04
N ALA A 119 -12.12 8.86 -2.87
CA ALA A 119 -13.47 8.33 -2.79
C ALA A 119 -14.51 9.29 -3.41
N VAL A 120 -14.41 10.59 -3.14
CA VAL A 120 -15.30 11.60 -3.75
C VAL A 120 -15.07 11.70 -5.25
N LEU A 121 -13.81 11.74 -5.70
CA LEU A 121 -13.49 11.79 -7.13
C LEU A 121 -13.99 10.56 -7.87
N ALA A 122 -13.78 9.36 -7.32
CA ALA A 122 -14.28 8.11 -7.89
C ALA A 122 -15.81 8.12 -8.02
N PHE A 123 -16.53 8.68 -7.04
CA PHE A 123 -17.98 8.77 -7.09
C PHE A 123 -18.50 9.81 -8.10
N VAL A 124 -17.87 10.99 -8.14
CA VAL A 124 -18.27 12.11 -9.01
C VAL A 124 -17.92 11.83 -10.47
N TYR A 125 -16.73 11.28 -10.74
CA TYR A 125 -16.21 11.06 -12.08
C TYR A 125 -16.41 9.64 -12.60
N ARG A 126 -17.23 8.80 -11.94
CA ARG A 126 -17.46 7.40 -12.35
C ARG A 126 -17.81 7.25 -13.84
N ASP A 127 -18.63 8.15 -14.39
CA ASP A 127 -19.10 8.08 -15.77
C ASP A 127 -17.98 8.50 -16.75
N VAL A 128 -17.20 9.53 -16.39
CA VAL A 128 -16.02 9.97 -17.15
C VAL A 128 -14.93 8.89 -17.15
N LEU A 129 -14.70 8.26 -15.99
CA LEU A 129 -13.74 7.17 -15.85
C LEU A 129 -14.10 5.98 -16.73
N THR A 130 -15.38 5.68 -16.92
CA THR A 130 -15.80 4.61 -17.84
C THR A 130 -15.55 4.96 -19.30
N ASP A 131 -15.76 6.21 -19.70
CA ASP A 131 -15.50 6.68 -21.07
C ASP A 131 -13.98 6.73 -21.37
N ASP A 132 -13.18 7.20 -20.41
CA ASP A 132 -11.72 7.21 -20.49
C ASP A 132 -11.15 5.78 -20.53
N LEU A 133 -11.70 4.85 -19.73
CA LEU A 133 -11.36 3.43 -19.79
C LEU A 133 -11.65 2.85 -21.17
N GLN A 134 -12.83 3.14 -21.73
CA GLN A 134 -13.19 2.66 -23.06
C GLN A 134 -12.24 3.18 -24.14
N THR A 135 -11.88 4.47 -24.07
CA THR A 135 -10.95 5.10 -25.02
C THR A 135 -9.55 4.51 -24.88
N SER A 136 -9.06 4.37 -23.64
CA SER A 136 -7.73 3.83 -23.35
C SER A 136 -7.61 2.37 -23.79
N LEU A 137 -8.60 1.53 -23.50
CA LEU A 137 -8.60 0.13 -23.91
C LEU A 137 -8.69 -0.02 -25.42
N LYS A 138 -9.45 0.84 -26.10
CA LYS A 138 -9.51 0.86 -27.56
C LYS A 138 -8.14 1.22 -28.16
N GLU A 139 -7.46 2.23 -27.62
CA GLU A 139 -6.11 2.59 -28.06
C GLU A 139 -5.10 1.46 -27.78
N SER A 140 -5.22 0.75 -26.65
CA SER A 140 -4.41 -0.43 -26.35
C SER A 140 -4.64 -1.58 -27.33
N VAL A 141 -5.89 -1.79 -27.77
CA VAL A 141 -6.24 -2.77 -28.82
C VAL A 141 -5.63 -2.37 -30.17
N ASP A 142 -5.79 -1.12 -30.59
CA ASP A 142 -5.26 -0.61 -31.86
C ASP A 142 -3.72 -0.72 -31.92
N ASN A 143 -3.04 -0.51 -30.79
CA ASN A 143 -1.60 -0.61 -30.66
C ASN A 143 -1.08 -2.00 -30.29
N TYR A 144 -1.96 -3.00 -30.12
CA TYR A 144 -1.60 -4.32 -29.59
C TYR A 144 -0.49 -5.01 -30.38
N HIS A 145 -0.55 -4.95 -31.72
CA HIS A 145 0.46 -5.60 -32.57
C HIS A 145 1.73 -4.75 -32.80
N ASN A 146 1.66 -3.46 -32.54
CA ASN A 146 2.72 -2.50 -32.83
C ASN A 146 3.56 -2.15 -31.59
N ASN A 147 3.02 -2.41 -30.39
CA ASN A 147 3.64 -2.02 -29.14
C ASN A 147 3.67 -3.21 -28.15
N SER A 148 4.88 -3.67 -27.79
CA SER A 148 5.07 -4.79 -26.88
C SER A 148 4.54 -4.54 -25.46
N THR A 149 4.53 -3.28 -25.02
CA THR A 149 3.99 -2.91 -23.69
C THR A 149 2.47 -2.97 -23.70
N ALA A 150 1.82 -2.38 -24.72
CA ALA A 150 0.37 -2.47 -24.88
C ALA A 150 -0.09 -3.93 -25.02
N LYS A 151 0.70 -4.75 -25.73
CA LYS A 151 0.49 -6.20 -25.82
C LYS A 151 0.48 -6.87 -24.45
N ALA A 152 1.54 -6.69 -23.66
CA ALA A 152 1.69 -7.37 -22.37
C ALA A 152 0.60 -6.94 -21.36
N GLU A 153 0.24 -5.66 -21.36
CA GLU A 153 -0.82 -5.10 -20.52
C GLU A 153 -2.19 -5.67 -20.91
N MET A 154 -2.50 -5.68 -22.21
CA MET A 154 -3.76 -6.23 -22.70
C MET A 154 -3.86 -7.74 -22.51
N ASP A 155 -2.77 -8.49 -22.72
CA ASP A 155 -2.72 -9.94 -22.49
C ASP A 155 -3.03 -10.27 -21.02
N SER A 156 -2.42 -9.54 -20.09
CA SER A 156 -2.64 -9.72 -18.66
C SER A 156 -4.08 -9.41 -18.27
N LEU A 157 -4.67 -8.36 -18.85
CA LEU A 157 -6.03 -7.95 -18.61
C LEU A 157 -7.04 -8.98 -19.13
N GLN A 158 -6.88 -9.44 -20.38
CA GLN A 158 -7.74 -10.43 -21.02
C GLN A 158 -7.75 -11.77 -20.27
N ILE A 159 -6.58 -12.23 -19.82
CA ILE A 159 -6.45 -13.47 -19.04
C ILE A 159 -7.09 -13.30 -17.64
N SER A 160 -6.83 -12.18 -16.97
CA SER A 160 -7.30 -11.96 -15.59
C SER A 160 -8.82 -11.78 -15.50
N PHE A 161 -9.41 -11.09 -16.48
CA PHE A 161 -10.85 -10.78 -16.50
C PHE A 161 -11.65 -11.65 -17.47
N GLN A 162 -11.01 -12.64 -18.13
CA GLN A 162 -11.65 -13.54 -19.10
C GLN A 162 -12.49 -12.78 -20.14
N CYS A 163 -11.87 -11.76 -20.73
CA CYS A 163 -12.50 -10.84 -21.68
C CYS A 163 -11.66 -10.73 -22.96
N CYS A 164 -12.23 -10.21 -24.04
CA CYS A 164 -11.50 -9.99 -25.30
C CYS A 164 -11.85 -8.64 -25.93
N GLY A 165 -10.82 -7.91 -26.37
CA GLY A 165 -10.97 -6.58 -26.95
C GLY A 165 -11.50 -5.55 -25.94
N ALA A 166 -11.80 -4.33 -26.41
CA ALA A 166 -12.38 -3.30 -25.55
C ALA A 166 -13.89 -3.57 -25.35
N ASN A 167 -14.62 -3.76 -26.44
CA ASN A 167 -16.05 -4.06 -26.49
C ASN A 167 -16.34 -5.50 -26.89
N GLY A 168 -15.38 -6.18 -27.53
CA GLY A 168 -15.50 -7.60 -27.87
C GLY A 168 -14.39 -8.09 -28.79
N PRO A 169 -14.41 -9.38 -29.16
CA PRO A 169 -13.39 -9.98 -30.03
C PRO A 169 -13.36 -9.40 -31.44
N THR A 170 -14.42 -8.73 -31.88
CA THR A 170 -14.51 -8.03 -33.17
C THR A 170 -13.68 -6.75 -33.25
N ASP A 171 -13.15 -6.26 -32.12
CA ASP A 171 -12.23 -5.13 -32.12
C ASP A 171 -10.87 -5.49 -32.74
N TYR A 172 -10.56 -6.79 -32.80
CA TYR A 172 -9.41 -7.33 -33.52
C TYR A 172 -9.82 -7.83 -34.90
N ASP A 173 -8.84 -7.90 -35.81
CA ASP A 173 -9.01 -8.68 -37.03
C ASP A 173 -9.21 -10.16 -36.66
N VAL A 174 -10.31 -10.75 -37.12
CA VAL A 174 -10.67 -12.16 -36.90
C VAL A 174 -9.58 -13.15 -37.32
N THR A 175 -8.66 -12.75 -38.19
CA THR A 175 -7.52 -13.55 -38.62
C THR A 175 -6.29 -13.43 -37.70
N ARG A 176 -6.27 -12.45 -36.79
CA ARG A 176 -5.13 -12.09 -35.92
C ARG A 176 -5.56 -11.87 -34.46
N LEU A 177 -6.35 -12.80 -33.93
CA LEU A 177 -6.80 -12.70 -32.55
C LEU A 177 -5.67 -13.00 -31.54
N PRO A 178 -5.55 -12.25 -30.44
CA PRO A 178 -4.60 -12.53 -29.36
C PRO A 178 -4.80 -13.92 -28.74
N PRO A 179 -3.72 -14.68 -28.44
CA PRO A 179 -3.82 -15.95 -27.70
C PRO A 179 -4.46 -15.82 -26.31
N SER A 180 -4.31 -14.65 -25.69
CA SER A 180 -4.86 -14.25 -24.39
C SER A 180 -6.39 -14.09 -24.38
N CYS A 181 -7.02 -13.94 -25.55
CA CYS A 181 -8.47 -13.88 -25.72
C CYS A 181 -9.17 -15.25 -25.67
N CYS A 182 -8.44 -16.36 -25.60
CA CYS A 182 -9.02 -17.71 -25.61
C CYS A 182 -8.63 -18.51 -24.37
N THR A 183 -9.53 -19.34 -23.87
CA THR A 183 -9.19 -20.37 -22.87
C THR A 183 -8.37 -21.48 -23.52
N ALA A 184 -7.16 -21.72 -23.04
CA ALA A 184 -6.24 -22.75 -23.52
C ALA A 184 -6.67 -24.19 -23.17
N ASN A 185 -7.97 -24.51 -23.22
CA ASN A 185 -8.47 -25.79 -22.72
C ASN A 185 -8.45 -26.96 -23.73
N ASP A 186 -8.16 -26.74 -25.01
CA ASP A 186 -8.23 -27.83 -26.02
C ASP A 186 -7.06 -27.88 -27.01
N GLY A 187 -5.85 -27.49 -26.60
CA GLY A 187 -4.63 -27.67 -27.41
C GLY A 187 -4.60 -26.90 -28.75
N ASN A 188 -5.61 -26.09 -29.03
CA ASN A 188 -5.68 -25.23 -30.21
C ASN A 188 -5.34 -23.79 -29.79
N PRO A 189 -4.22 -23.22 -30.27
CA PRO A 189 -4.04 -21.77 -30.31
C PRO A 189 -5.29 -21.14 -30.93
N CYS A 190 -5.65 -19.89 -30.59
CA CYS A 190 -6.72 -19.14 -31.27
C CYS A 190 -6.47 -19.15 -32.81
N LEU A 191 -6.95 -20.18 -33.50
CA LEU A 191 -6.63 -20.48 -34.90
C LEU A 191 -7.89 -20.19 -35.72
N PRO A 192 -7.79 -19.39 -36.78
CA PRO A 192 -8.92 -19.05 -37.62
C PRO A 192 -9.14 -20.19 -38.62
N ILE A 193 -9.73 -21.31 -38.20
CA ILE A 193 -10.01 -22.42 -39.13
C ILE A 193 -11.50 -22.79 -39.19
N THR A 194 -12.34 -22.31 -38.28
CA THR A 194 -13.79 -22.57 -38.39
C THR A 194 -14.62 -21.34 -38.09
N THR A 195 -15.77 -21.30 -38.75
CA THR A 195 -16.83 -20.28 -38.75
C THR A 195 -17.49 -20.02 -37.38
N ASP A 196 -16.85 -20.41 -36.29
CA ASP A 196 -17.40 -20.38 -34.93
C ASP A 196 -16.47 -19.65 -33.95
N LEU A 197 -16.13 -18.40 -34.30
CA LEU A 197 -15.45 -17.43 -33.41
C LEU A 197 -16.15 -17.34 -32.03
N ASN A 198 -17.45 -17.62 -32.02
CA ASN A 198 -18.34 -17.59 -30.87
C ASN A 198 -18.02 -18.64 -29.79
N ARG A 199 -17.28 -19.71 -30.13
CA ARG A 199 -16.95 -20.80 -29.19
C ARG A 199 -15.55 -20.77 -28.60
N LEU A 200 -14.59 -20.09 -29.24
CA LEU A 200 -13.18 -20.14 -28.83
C LEU A 200 -12.70 -18.87 -28.10
N ALA A 201 -13.26 -17.71 -28.42
CA ALA A 201 -12.88 -16.44 -27.82
C ALA A 201 -13.86 -15.99 -26.73
N PHE A 202 -13.36 -15.27 -25.74
CA PHE A 202 -14.22 -14.56 -24.79
C PHE A 202 -15.10 -13.56 -25.53
N GLN A 203 -16.42 -13.70 -25.41
CA GLN A 203 -17.38 -12.81 -26.07
C GLN A 203 -17.59 -11.49 -25.33
N THR A 204 -17.23 -11.44 -24.06
CA THR A 204 -17.35 -10.23 -23.23
C THR A 204 -16.20 -9.28 -23.51
N GLY A 205 -16.52 -8.03 -23.88
CA GLY A 205 -15.54 -6.95 -23.97
C GLY A 205 -14.94 -6.60 -22.61
N CYS A 206 -13.67 -6.24 -22.58
CA CYS A 206 -12.99 -5.95 -21.32
C CYS A 206 -13.54 -4.73 -20.58
N VAL A 207 -14.07 -3.73 -21.28
CA VAL A 207 -14.76 -2.58 -20.64
C VAL A 207 -15.96 -3.05 -19.83
N GLN A 208 -16.76 -3.96 -20.42
CA GLN A 208 -17.95 -4.50 -19.76
C GLN A 208 -17.57 -5.43 -18.61
N ALA A 209 -16.58 -6.32 -18.79
CA ALA A 209 -16.09 -7.20 -17.73
C ALA A 209 -15.56 -6.41 -16.52
N LEU A 210 -14.81 -5.32 -16.77
CA LEU A 210 -14.33 -4.42 -15.71
C LEU A 210 -15.49 -3.72 -14.98
N LYS A 211 -16.49 -3.26 -15.72
CA LYS A 211 -17.69 -2.64 -15.14
C LYS A 211 -18.45 -3.62 -14.26
N ASP A 212 -18.66 -4.85 -14.75
CA ASP A 212 -19.35 -5.91 -14.01
C ASP A 212 -18.54 -6.32 -12.77
N TYR A 213 -17.21 -6.37 -12.88
CA TYR A 213 -16.31 -6.61 -11.76
C TYR A 213 -16.45 -5.54 -10.67
N VAL A 214 -16.42 -4.26 -11.06
CA VAL A 214 -16.60 -3.13 -10.13
C VAL A 214 -17.99 -3.15 -9.51
N GLN A 215 -19.02 -3.54 -10.25
CA GLN A 215 -20.38 -3.64 -9.70
C GLN A 215 -20.53 -4.81 -8.72
N HIS A 216 -19.92 -5.96 -9.01
CA HIS A 216 -20.01 -7.14 -8.18
C HIS A 216 -19.19 -7.01 -6.88
N TYR A 217 -17.96 -6.53 -6.98
CA TYR A 217 -17.03 -6.40 -5.86
C TYR A 217 -16.98 -5.00 -5.24
N GLY A 218 -17.69 -4.02 -5.81
CA GLY A 218 -17.64 -2.63 -5.37
C GLY A 218 -18.03 -2.44 -3.91
N ALA A 219 -18.99 -3.22 -3.40
CA ALA A 219 -19.37 -3.20 -2.00
C ALA A 219 -18.24 -3.71 -1.08
N VAL A 220 -17.53 -4.77 -1.51
CA VAL A 220 -16.39 -5.32 -0.76
C VAL A 220 -15.25 -4.32 -0.75
N ILE A 221 -14.90 -3.74 -1.91
CA ILE A 221 -13.84 -2.73 -2.04
C ILE A 221 -14.15 -1.51 -1.18
N GLY A 222 -15.40 -1.00 -1.25
CA GLY A 222 -15.84 0.12 -0.43
C GLY A 222 -15.82 -0.19 1.07
N GLY A 223 -16.19 -1.42 1.46
CA GLY A 223 -16.09 -1.89 2.85
C GLY A 223 -14.65 -1.95 3.36
N VAL A 224 -13.72 -2.46 2.55
CA VAL A 224 -12.29 -2.50 2.86
C VAL A 224 -11.74 -1.08 3.03
N ALA A 225 -12.04 -0.16 2.11
CA ALA A 225 -11.61 1.24 2.21
C ALA A 225 -12.16 1.90 3.49
N LEU A 226 -13.44 1.71 3.80
CA LEU A 226 -14.02 2.23 5.04
C LEU A 226 -13.32 1.65 6.28
N GLY A 227 -13.01 0.35 6.28
CA GLY A 227 -12.27 -0.31 7.35
C GLY A 227 -10.87 0.29 7.54
N VAL A 228 -10.16 0.51 6.44
CA VAL A 228 -8.84 1.18 6.42
C VAL A 228 -8.94 2.58 7.02
N GLY A 229 -9.94 3.38 6.63
CA GLY A 229 -10.17 4.71 7.20
C GLY A 229 -10.42 4.68 8.73
N VAL A 230 -11.17 3.70 9.22
CA VAL A 230 -11.39 3.52 10.68
C VAL A 230 -10.08 3.17 11.40
N VAL A 231 -9.27 2.27 10.84
CA VAL A 231 -7.96 1.91 11.40
C VAL A 231 -7.02 3.13 11.44
N MET A 232 -7.02 3.96 10.39
CA MET A 232 -6.25 5.20 10.36
C MET A 232 -6.70 6.17 11.46
N LEU A 233 -8.00 6.35 11.68
CA LEU A 233 -8.54 7.19 12.75
C LEU A 233 -8.09 6.71 14.14
N ILE A 234 -8.11 5.41 14.39
CA ILE A 234 -7.60 4.83 15.65
C ILE A 234 -6.10 5.11 15.78
N GLY A 235 -5.32 4.95 14.72
CA GLY A 235 -3.89 5.28 14.68
C GLY A 235 -3.60 6.75 14.99
N ILE A 236 -4.41 7.66 14.47
CA ILE A 236 -4.30 9.10 14.74
C ILE A 236 -4.63 9.41 16.20
N ILE A 237 -5.76 8.90 16.71
CA ILE A 237 -6.18 9.15 18.10
C ILE A 237 -5.14 8.61 19.07
N SER A 238 -4.68 7.37 18.87
CA SER A 238 -3.66 6.75 19.72
C SER A 238 -2.32 7.48 19.65
N GLY A 239 -1.86 7.88 18.47
CA GLY A 239 -0.66 8.70 18.29
C GLY A 239 -0.75 10.04 19.00
N LEU A 240 -1.87 10.75 18.87
CA LEU A 240 -2.10 12.03 19.55
C LEU A 240 -2.17 11.86 21.07
N CYS A 241 -2.85 10.82 21.58
CA CYS A 241 -2.89 10.49 22.99
C CYS A 241 -1.49 10.21 23.53
N LEU A 242 -0.69 9.39 22.85
CA LEU A 242 0.68 9.07 23.25
C LEU A 242 1.57 10.33 23.24
N ALA A 243 1.50 11.13 22.18
CA ALA A 243 2.23 12.39 22.10
C ALA A 243 1.80 13.40 23.18
N SER A 244 0.52 13.43 23.56
CA SER A 244 0.02 14.27 24.65
C SER A 244 0.54 13.79 26.01
N SER A 245 0.60 12.47 26.24
CA SER A 245 1.12 11.87 27.47
C SER A 245 2.59 12.22 27.67
N ILE A 246 3.43 12.02 26.64
CA ILE A 246 4.87 12.30 26.70
C ILE A 246 5.14 13.81 26.91
N ARG A 247 4.35 14.68 26.26
CA ARG A 247 4.43 16.13 26.48
C ARG A 247 4.04 16.54 27.89
N ASN A 248 3.04 15.89 28.47
CA ASN A 248 2.60 16.16 29.84
C ASN A 248 3.67 15.74 30.86
N GLU A 249 4.31 14.60 30.64
CA GLU A 249 5.43 14.12 31.46
C GLU A 249 6.62 15.09 31.40
N SER A 250 6.99 15.55 30.20
CA SER A 250 8.05 16.55 30.02
C SER A 250 7.73 17.88 30.71
N ARG A 251 6.44 18.29 30.72
CA ARG A 251 6.00 19.51 31.41
C ARG A 251 6.10 19.36 32.94
N ARG A 252 5.78 18.19 33.50
CA ARG A 252 5.89 17.92 34.94
C ARG A 252 7.33 18.02 35.44
N GLU A 253 8.30 17.47 34.70
CA GLU A 253 9.73 17.59 35.06
C GLU A 253 10.21 19.06 35.03
N GLY A 254 9.77 19.85 34.05
CA GLY A 254 10.07 21.28 33.97
C GLY A 254 9.51 22.08 35.15
N VAL A 255 8.29 21.77 35.61
CA VAL A 255 7.70 22.42 36.79
C VAL A 255 8.44 22.02 38.07
N LEU A 256 8.81 20.75 38.23
CA LEU A 256 9.51 20.26 39.43
C LEU A 256 10.90 20.91 39.60
N THR A 257 11.63 21.07 38.50
CA THR A 257 12.92 21.77 38.49
C THR A 257 12.78 23.26 38.79
N LEU A 258 11.69 23.91 38.37
CA LEU A 258 11.40 25.30 38.73
C LEU A 258 11.04 25.48 40.21
N ILE A 259 10.31 24.53 40.81
CA ILE A 259 10.00 24.54 42.25
C ILE A 259 11.29 24.40 43.08
N HIS A 260 12.19 23.50 42.67
CA HIS A 260 13.49 23.34 43.34
C HIS A 260 14.41 24.56 43.22
N ARG A 261 14.21 25.42 42.21
CA ARG A 261 15.09 26.57 41.94
C ARG A 261 14.59 27.91 42.46
N GLY A 262 13.46 27.94 43.18
CA GLY A 262 12.99 29.15 43.87
C GLY A 262 12.61 30.30 42.92
N GLY A 263 11.42 30.20 42.32
CA GLY A 263 10.59 31.33 41.91
C GLY A 263 11.12 32.28 40.82
N VAL A 264 10.73 32.07 39.55
CA VAL A 264 10.46 33.17 38.58
C VAL A 264 9.34 32.75 37.62
N LYS A 265 8.51 33.73 37.26
CA LYS A 265 7.27 33.71 36.46
C LYS A 265 7.40 33.13 35.04
N GLN A 266 6.27 32.60 34.57
CA GLN A 266 6.00 32.09 33.21
C GLN A 266 6.45 33.04 32.09
N ALA A 267 6.89 32.45 30.98
CA ALA A 267 6.52 32.92 29.65
C ALA A 267 6.30 31.72 28.74
N GLY A 268 5.13 31.69 28.09
CA GLY A 268 4.77 30.68 27.11
C GLY A 268 5.62 30.81 25.85
N SER A 269 6.31 29.75 25.50
CA SER A 269 6.63 29.39 24.12
C SER A 269 6.73 27.87 24.07
N LEU A 270 6.13 27.26 23.04
CA LEU A 270 6.30 25.84 22.75
C LEU A 270 7.81 25.56 22.68
N PRO A 271 8.38 24.65 23.49
CA PRO A 271 9.75 24.25 23.27
C PRO A 271 9.82 23.53 21.91
N ASP A 272 10.59 24.11 20.99
CA ASP A 272 10.91 23.53 19.69
C ASP A 272 11.33 22.06 19.86
N CYS A 273 10.82 21.18 19.01
CA CYS A 273 11.16 19.75 19.02
C CYS A 273 12.68 19.51 19.02
N ARG A 274 13.49 20.43 18.46
CA ARG A 274 14.96 20.38 18.56
C ARG A 274 15.49 20.44 19.99
N VAL A 275 14.88 21.23 20.87
CA VAL A 275 15.35 21.43 22.25
C VAL A 275 15.03 20.21 23.12
N ILE A 276 13.84 19.62 22.96
CA ILE A 276 13.45 18.38 23.65
C ILE A 276 14.35 17.22 23.21
N CYS A 277 14.63 17.11 21.91
CA CYS A 277 15.49 16.06 21.38
C CYS A 277 16.93 16.19 21.91
N ARG A 278 17.47 17.40 22.02
CA ARG A 278 18.83 17.65 22.53
C ARG A 278 18.97 17.34 24.02
N VAL A 279 17.95 17.62 24.84
CA VAL A 279 17.95 17.29 26.27
C VAL A 279 17.85 15.78 26.51
N LYS A 280 17.05 15.05 25.73
CA LYS A 280 16.92 13.59 25.88
C LYS A 280 18.12 12.84 25.30
N LEU A 281 18.75 13.34 24.22
CA LEU A 281 20.03 12.82 23.71
C LEU A 281 21.16 12.90 24.75
N SER A 282 21.19 13.95 25.57
CA SER A 282 22.13 14.05 26.70
C SER A 282 21.86 13.03 27.82
N ARG A 283 20.64 12.51 27.99
CA ARG A 283 20.36 11.37 28.91
C ARG A 283 20.72 10.02 28.28
N THR A 284 20.56 9.84 26.96
CA THR A 284 20.92 8.58 26.29
C THR A 284 22.42 8.41 26.07
N ASN A 285 23.21 9.49 26.10
CA ASN A 285 24.69 9.39 26.12
C ASN A 285 25.24 8.98 27.50
N ASN A 286 24.36 8.63 28.45
CA ASN A 286 24.70 8.02 29.74
C ASN A 286 24.12 6.59 29.84
N PHE A 287 23.91 5.93 28.69
CA PHE A 287 23.66 4.49 28.64
C PHE A 287 25.02 3.77 28.71
N PRO A 288 25.23 2.82 29.64
CA PRO A 288 26.47 2.09 29.72
C PRO A 288 26.72 1.30 28.42
N ASP A 289 27.96 1.36 27.92
CA ASP A 289 28.52 0.67 26.75
C ASP A 289 28.56 -0.88 26.90
N SER A 290 27.52 -1.52 27.46
CA SER A 290 27.52 -2.95 27.77
C SER A 290 26.58 -3.82 26.94
N LEU A 291 25.97 -3.30 25.87
CA LEU A 291 25.12 -4.08 24.94
C LEU A 291 25.46 -3.88 23.44
N LEU A 292 26.72 -3.56 23.15
CA LEU A 292 27.31 -3.67 21.82
C LEU A 292 28.36 -4.79 21.85
N GLY A 293 27.88 -6.03 21.95
CA GLY A 293 28.71 -7.22 21.92
C GLY A 293 27.84 -8.45 21.69
N SER A 294 28.13 -9.18 20.61
CA SER A 294 27.37 -10.28 19.98
C SER A 294 26.08 -9.80 19.29
N THR A 295 25.92 -9.86 17.97
CA THR A 295 26.37 -10.88 17.02
C THR A 295 26.40 -10.23 15.63
N PHE A 296 27.55 -10.29 14.97
CA PHE A 296 27.68 -10.21 13.53
C PHE A 296 27.48 -11.62 12.96
#